data_AF-A0A4Q2D9Y5-F1
#
_entry.id   AF-A0A4Q2D9Y5-F1
#
_cell.length_a   1.000
_cell.length_b   1.000
_cell.length_c   1.000
_cell.angle_alpha   90.00
_cell.angle_beta   90.00
_cell.angle_gamma   90.00
#
_symmetry.space_group_name_H-M   'P 1'
#
loop_
_entity.id
_entity.type
_entity.pdbx_description
1 polymer ?
#
loop_
_entity_poly.entity_id
_entity_poly.type
_entity_poly.pdbx_seq_one_letter_code
_entity_poly.pdbx_strand_id
1 'polypeptide(L)'
;MPLNPNAWHPFSNRLEFDFAHYHYVELETSESKINKALDHWRAATIAALGANSCSADTASAPWRTADELYATIDAIQVGGAPFKTVHLRYNGPMDENPPSWQTDNFEFCLRDARLALQQQLQNPEFATQF
;
A
#
# COMPACT_ATOMS: atom_id res chain seq x y z
N MET A 1 12.25 -15.88 -9.88
CA MET A 1 12.40 -14.49 -9.38
C MET A 1 13.79 -14.35 -8.81
N PRO A 2 14.54 -13.26 -9.10
CA PRO A 2 15.77 -12.99 -8.36
C PRO A 2 15.39 -12.73 -6.89
N LEU A 3 16.12 -13.35 -5.97
CA LEU A 3 16.01 -13.08 -4.54
C LEU A 3 16.33 -11.60 -4.34
N ASN A 4 15.34 -10.77 -4.01
CA ASN A 4 15.61 -9.41 -3.56
C ASN A 4 16.40 -9.53 -2.25
N PRO A 5 17.62 -8.97 -2.13
CA PRO A 5 18.42 -9.08 -0.91
C PRO A 5 17.77 -8.38 0.29
N ASN A 6 16.77 -7.54 0.05
CA ASN A 6 15.97 -6.93 1.10
C ASN A 6 14.70 -7.75 1.37
N ALA A 7 14.68 -8.46 2.50
CA ALA A 7 13.53 -9.23 2.97
C ALA A 7 12.28 -8.35 3.22
N TRP A 8 12.44 -7.03 3.31
CA TRP A 8 11.37 -6.08 3.62
C TRP A 8 10.87 -5.31 2.39
N HIS A 9 11.32 -5.63 1.17
CA HIS A 9 10.88 -4.90 -0.03
C HIS A 9 9.34 -4.86 -0.14
N PRO A 10 8.72 -3.69 -0.41
CA PRO A 10 9.31 -2.44 -0.90
C PRO A 10 9.87 -1.49 0.16
N PHE A 11 9.75 -1.81 1.44
CA PHE A 11 10.32 -1.03 2.54
C PHE A 11 11.85 -1.15 2.55
N SER A 12 12.57 -0.09 2.87
CA SER A 12 14.04 -0.08 2.85
C SER A 12 14.65 -0.89 3.99
N ASN A 13 13.92 -1.04 5.09
CA ASN A 13 14.34 -1.77 6.29
C ASN A 13 13.13 -2.23 7.12
N ARG A 14 13.41 -3.00 8.18
CA ARG A 14 12.38 -3.51 9.10
C ARG A 14 11.60 -2.41 9.81
N LEU A 15 12.24 -1.31 10.21
CA LEU A 15 11.60 -0.24 10.99
C LEU A 15 10.49 0.43 10.16
N GLU A 16 10.73 0.64 8.87
CA GLU A 16 9.72 1.13 7.93
C GLU A 16 8.53 0.19 7.83
N PHE A 17 8.79 -1.11 7.65
CA PHE A 17 7.74 -2.13 7.60
C PHE A 17 6.90 -2.16 8.89
N ASP A 18 7.56 -2.24 10.06
CA ASP A 18 6.88 -2.32 11.36
C ASP A 18 6.02 -1.07 11.61
N PHE A 19 6.52 0.12 11.23
CA PHE A 19 5.75 1.36 11.32
C PHE A 19 4.51 1.35 10.42
N ALA A 20 4.66 0.95 9.16
CA ALA A 20 3.55 0.88 8.22
C ALA A 20 2.51 -0.17 8.65
N HIS A 21 2.95 -1.35 9.08
CA HIS A 21 2.09 -2.42 9.59
C HIS A 21 1.28 -1.95 10.79
N TYR A 22 1.93 -1.36 11.80
CA TYR A 22 1.26 -0.90 13.01
C TYR A 22 0.22 0.19 12.72
N HIS A 23 0.57 1.17 11.89
CA HIS A 23 -0.34 2.28 11.59
C HIS A 23 -1.48 1.90 10.63
N TYR A 24 -1.23 1.04 9.65
CA TYR A 24 -2.20 0.68 8.62
C TYR A 24 -3.08 -0.51 9.00
N VAL A 25 -2.50 -1.58 9.57
CA VAL A 25 -3.20 -2.84 9.86
C VAL A 25 -3.72 -2.87 11.29
N GLU A 26 -2.90 -2.51 12.28
CA GLU A 26 -3.29 -2.67 13.69
C GLU A 26 -4.12 -1.49 14.21
N LEU A 27 -3.67 -0.25 13.97
CA LEU A 27 -4.30 0.96 14.52
C LEU A 27 -5.32 1.63 13.60
N GLU A 28 -5.33 1.31 12.30
CA GLU A 28 -6.13 2.01 11.27
C GLU A 28 -6.05 3.55 11.43
N THR A 29 -4.82 4.04 11.58
CA THR A 29 -4.57 5.44 11.96
C THR A 29 -5.01 6.39 10.85
N SER A 30 -5.77 7.44 11.20
CA SER A 30 -6.17 8.45 10.21
C SER A 30 -4.96 9.12 9.55
N GLU A 31 -5.07 9.48 8.27
CA GLU A 31 -3.99 10.12 7.49
C GLU A 31 -3.34 11.30 8.21
N SER A 32 -4.15 12.19 8.79
CA SER A 32 -3.66 13.36 9.55
C SER A 32 -2.82 13.00 10.78
N LYS A 33 -3.06 11.84 11.39
CA LYS A 33 -2.29 11.31 12.53
C LYS A 33 -1.05 10.57 12.06
N ILE A 34 -1.09 9.86 10.92
CA ILE A 34 0.11 9.30 10.28
C ILE A 34 1.08 10.43 9.93
N ASN A 35 0.60 11.51 9.31
CA ASN A 35 1.41 12.69 8.99
C ASN A 35 2.07 13.29 10.25
N LYS A 36 1.34 13.34 11.38
CA LYS A 36 1.92 13.74 12.67
C LYS A 36 2.99 12.77 13.14
N ALA A 37 2.77 11.45 13.09
CA ALA A 37 3.75 10.46 13.50
C ALA A 37 5.04 10.54 12.65
N LEU A 38 4.92 10.76 11.34
CA LEU A 38 6.06 11.00 10.45
C LEU A 38 6.83 12.29 10.80
N ASP A 39 6.12 13.35 11.21
CA ASP A 39 6.75 14.58 11.68
C ASP A 39 7.56 14.36 12.99
N HIS A 40 7.02 13.56 13.92
CA HIS A 40 7.74 13.19 15.14
C HIS A 40 9.00 12.37 14.82
N TRP A 41 8.90 11.44 13.87
CA TRP A 41 10.07 10.69 13.40
C TRP A 41 11.13 11.65 12.85
N ARG A 42 10.77 12.58 11.96
CA ARG A 42 11.71 13.58 11.44
C ARG A 42 12.38 14.36 12.55
N ALA A 43 11.60 14.87 13.51
CA ALA A 43 12.13 15.62 14.64
C ALA A 43 13.13 14.79 15.46
N ALA A 44 12.83 13.51 15.72
CA ALA A 44 13.72 12.60 16.43
C ALA A 44 15.03 12.33 15.64
N THR A 45 14.94 12.14 14.32
CA THR A 45 16.12 11.95 13.45
C THR A 45 17.01 13.19 13.45
N ILE A 46 16.42 14.39 13.32
CA ILE A 46 17.15 15.67 13.37
C ILE A 46 17.85 15.84 14.72
N ALA A 47 17.17 15.51 15.82
CA ALA A 47 17.74 15.59 17.16
C ALA A 47 18.93 14.62 17.35
N ALA A 48 18.87 13.43 16.76
CA ALA A 48 19.90 12.41 16.89
C ALA A 48 21.15 12.68 16.03
N LEU A 49 20.98 13.20 14.80
CA LEU A 49 22.08 13.39 13.85
C LEU A 49 22.63 14.83 13.81
N GLY A 50 21.87 15.78 14.37
CA GLY A 50 22.18 17.21 14.35
C GLY A 50 21.64 17.91 13.09
N ALA A 51 21.33 19.22 13.20
CA ALA A 51 20.74 20.00 12.12
C ALA A 51 21.59 20.05 10.84
N ASN A 52 22.90 19.80 10.96
CA ASN A 52 23.90 20.02 9.93
C ASN A 52 24.07 18.80 8.99
N SER A 53 23.60 17.62 9.40
CA SER A 53 23.60 16.39 8.60
C SER A 53 22.32 16.23 7.77
N CYS A 54 21.39 17.17 7.90
CA CYS A 54 20.08 17.13 7.29
C CYS A 54 20.09 17.77 5.90
N SER A 55 20.77 17.16 4.94
CA SER A 55 20.41 17.37 3.53
C SER A 55 19.11 16.60 3.23
N ALA A 56 18.40 17.00 2.18
CA ALA A 56 17.13 16.38 1.74
C ALA A 56 17.21 14.85 1.55
N ASP A 57 18.43 14.30 1.44
CA ASP A 57 18.73 12.89 1.17
C ASP A 57 19.16 12.08 2.41
N THR A 58 19.54 12.70 3.53
CA THR A 58 20.16 11.97 4.67
C THR A 58 19.43 12.04 6.02
N ALA A 59 18.40 12.89 6.16
CA ALA A 59 17.68 13.04 7.45
C ALA A 59 16.17 13.24 7.27
N SER A 60 15.54 12.43 6.44
CA SER A 60 14.09 12.42 6.31
C SER A 60 13.56 11.11 6.89
N ALA A 61 12.44 11.17 7.61
CA ALA A 61 11.60 9.99 7.76
C ALA A 61 11.38 9.35 6.37
N PRO A 62 11.22 8.01 6.31
CA PRO A 62 11.06 7.26 5.06
C PRO A 62 9.98 7.83 4.12
N TRP A 63 8.96 8.46 4.70
CA TRP A 63 7.86 9.11 3.97
C TRP A 63 7.70 10.56 4.39
N ARG A 64 7.40 11.43 3.42
CA ARG A 64 7.03 12.85 3.61
C ARG A 64 5.56 13.00 4.01
N THR A 65 4.71 12.10 3.53
CA THR A 65 3.28 12.09 3.81
C THR A 65 2.75 10.67 3.93
N ALA A 66 1.55 10.53 4.46
CA ALA A 66 0.81 9.28 4.46
C ALA A 66 0.60 8.74 3.04
N ASP A 67 0.45 9.59 2.02
CA ASP A 67 0.33 9.16 0.62
C ASP A 67 1.55 8.40 0.13
N GLU A 68 2.77 8.83 0.48
CA GLU A 68 3.99 8.11 0.13
C GLU A 68 4.08 6.76 0.87
N LEU A 69 3.59 6.70 2.11
CA LEU A 69 3.45 5.46 2.87
C LEU A 69 2.46 4.50 2.19
N TYR A 70 1.29 5.00 1.79
CA TYR A 70 0.29 4.20 1.07
C TYR A 70 0.80 3.71 -0.28
N ALA A 71 1.48 4.57 -1.05
CA ALA A 71 2.11 4.18 -2.30
C ALA A 71 3.15 3.06 -2.09
N THR A 72 3.85 3.06 -0.95
CA THR A 72 4.79 1.98 -0.59
C THR A 72 4.06 0.69 -0.23
N ILE A 73 2.93 0.78 0.49
CA ILE A 73 2.06 -0.37 0.76
C ILE A 73 1.49 -0.95 -0.55
N ASP A 74 1.02 -0.10 -1.46
CA ASP A 74 0.48 -0.52 -2.76
C ASP A 74 1.56 -1.12 -3.67
N ALA A 75 2.83 -0.74 -3.48
CA ALA A 75 3.96 -1.33 -4.17
C ALA A 75 4.31 -2.74 -3.67
N ILE A 76 3.68 -3.25 -2.60
CA ILE A 76 3.91 -4.63 -2.12
C ILE A 76 3.50 -5.62 -3.21
N GLN A 77 4.51 -6.17 -3.88
CA GLN A 77 4.36 -7.24 -4.88
C GLN A 77 4.34 -8.64 -4.23
N VAL A 78 4.53 -8.71 -2.91
CA VAL A 78 4.54 -9.96 -2.16
C VAL A 78 3.11 -10.39 -1.88
N GLY A 79 2.65 -11.37 -2.65
CA GLY A 79 1.32 -11.96 -2.52
C GLY A 79 1.03 -12.73 -3.79
N GLY A 80 0.65 -14.00 -3.68
CA GLY A 80 0.49 -14.82 -4.88
C GLY A 80 -0.80 -14.51 -5.65
N ALA A 81 -1.65 -13.58 -5.20
CA ALA A 81 -2.89 -13.17 -5.84
C ALA A 81 -2.94 -11.64 -5.98
N PRO A 82 -2.24 -11.05 -6.99
CA PRO A 82 -2.26 -9.60 -7.23
C PRO A 82 -3.64 -9.12 -7.69
N PHE A 83 -3.97 -7.87 -7.38
CA PHE A 83 -5.13 -7.20 -7.98
C PHE A 83 -4.92 -7.00 -9.48
N LYS A 84 -6.02 -7.06 -10.24
CA LYS A 84 -6.08 -6.77 -11.66
C LYS A 84 -7.12 -5.68 -11.87
N THR A 85 -6.71 -4.59 -12.50
CA THR A 85 -7.61 -3.53 -12.90
C THR A 85 -8.12 -3.81 -14.31
N VAL A 86 -9.43 -3.87 -14.47
CA VAL A 86 -10.09 -3.98 -15.78
C VAL A 86 -11.05 -2.80 -15.96
N HIS A 87 -11.12 -2.31 -17.19
CA HIS A 87 -12.02 -1.22 -17.54
C HIS A 87 -13.20 -1.80 -18.32
N LEU A 88 -14.40 -1.53 -17.83
CA LEU A 88 -15.64 -2.00 -18.41
C LEU A 88 -16.43 -0.81 -18.94
N ARG A 89 -16.93 -0.96 -20.15
CA ARG A 89 -17.86 -0.02 -20.77
C ARG A 89 -18.96 -0.82 -21.44
N TYR A 90 -20.17 -0.30 -21.38
CA TYR A 90 -21.29 -0.87 -22.12
C TYR A 90 -21.02 -0.83 -23.63
N ASN A 91 -21.17 -1.98 -24.31
CA ASN A 91 -20.93 -2.13 -25.75
C ASN A 91 -22.19 -2.48 -26.55
N GLY A 92 -23.36 -2.43 -25.92
CA GLY A 92 -24.63 -2.73 -26.57
C GLY A 92 -25.21 -1.53 -27.32
N PRO A 93 -26.39 -1.70 -27.93
CA PRO A 93 -27.11 -0.61 -28.61
C PRO A 93 -27.42 0.54 -27.65
N MET A 94 -27.21 1.78 -28.09
CA MET A 94 -27.56 2.99 -27.36
C MET A 94 -28.70 3.69 -28.05
N ASP A 95 -29.66 4.19 -27.27
CA ASP A 95 -30.72 5.07 -27.76
C ASP A 95 -30.17 6.49 -28.02
N GLU A 96 -30.98 7.39 -28.58
CA GLU A 96 -30.57 8.78 -28.87
C GLU A 96 -30.10 9.57 -27.63
N ASN A 97 -30.55 9.19 -26.44
CA ASN A 97 -30.15 9.83 -25.18
C ASN A 97 -29.83 8.75 -24.12
N PRO A 98 -28.65 8.11 -24.20
CA PRO A 98 -28.30 7.03 -23.31
C PRO A 98 -28.01 7.57 -21.88
N PRO A 99 -28.43 6.85 -20.83
CA PRO A 99 -28.04 7.17 -19.46
C PRO A 99 -26.52 7.06 -19.26
N SER A 100 -25.97 7.79 -18.27
CA SER A 100 -24.52 7.89 -18.06
C SER A 100 -23.83 6.54 -17.89
N TRP A 101 -24.49 5.56 -17.23
CA TRP A 101 -23.92 4.23 -17.06
C TRP A 101 -23.65 3.48 -18.37
N GLN A 102 -24.29 3.85 -19.48
CA GLN A 102 -23.99 3.28 -20.81
C GLN A 102 -22.79 3.96 -21.48
N THR A 103 -22.51 5.23 -21.15
CA THR A 103 -21.44 6.01 -21.76
C THR A 103 -20.15 6.00 -20.94
N ASP A 104 -20.25 5.79 -19.64
CA ASP A 104 -19.15 5.87 -18.70
C ASP A 104 -18.19 4.66 -18.81
N ASN A 105 -16.92 4.90 -18.47
CA ASN A 105 -15.94 3.84 -18.27
C ASN A 105 -15.84 3.55 -16.77
N PHE A 106 -16.05 2.30 -16.40
CA PHE A 106 -15.94 1.85 -15.02
C PHE A 106 -14.61 1.11 -14.81
N GLU A 107 -13.89 1.50 -13.78
CA GLU A 107 -12.71 0.79 -13.31
C GLU A 107 -13.12 -0.27 -12.28
N PHE A 108 -12.71 -1.51 -12.51
CA PHE A 108 -12.94 -2.63 -11.60
C PHE A 108 -11.59 -3.22 -11.14
N CYS A 109 -11.38 -3.23 -9.83
CA CYS A 109 -10.25 -3.88 -9.18
C CYS A 109 -10.65 -5.29 -8.72
N LEU A 110 -10.15 -6.32 -9.40
CA LEU A 110 -10.51 -7.72 -9.19
C LEU A 110 -9.31 -8.53 -8.66
N ARG A 111 -9.56 -9.62 -7.92
CA ARG A 111 -8.55 -10.66 -7.63
C ARG A 111 -9.08 -12.03 -8.02
N ASP A 112 -8.18 -12.98 -8.30
CA ASP A 112 -8.56 -14.40 -8.41
C ASP A 112 -8.91 -14.94 -7.01
N ALA A 113 -10.21 -15.01 -6.72
CA ALA A 113 -10.73 -15.49 -5.44
C ALA A 113 -10.32 -16.94 -5.15
N ARG A 114 -10.21 -17.79 -6.17
CA ARG A 114 -9.75 -19.18 -6.01
C ARG A 114 -8.29 -19.21 -5.60
N LEU A 115 -7.45 -18.40 -6.22
CA LEU A 115 -6.04 -18.30 -5.88
C LEU A 115 -5.81 -17.72 -4.48
N ALA A 116 -6.59 -16.72 -4.10
CA ALA A 116 -6.59 -16.17 -2.74
C ALA A 116 -6.95 -17.24 -1.69
N LEU A 117 -8.04 -17.99 -1.91
CA LEU A 117 -8.44 -19.08 -1.02
C LEU A 117 -7.40 -20.20 -0.95
N GLN A 118 -6.80 -20.59 -2.08
CA GLN A 118 -5.73 -21.58 -2.11
C GLN A 118 -4.53 -21.14 -1.27
N GLN A 119 -4.16 -19.85 -1.34
CA GLN A 119 -3.05 -19.29 -0.56
C GLN A 119 -3.38 -19.21 0.93
N GLN A 120 -4.61 -18.85 1.29
CA GLN A 120 -5.06 -18.87 2.68
C GLN A 120 -5.02 -20.29 3.25
N LEU A 121 -5.54 -21.29 2.53
CA LEU A 121 -5.51 -22.70 2.96
C LEU A 121 -4.08 -23.28 3.09
N GLN A 122 -3.12 -22.75 2.32
CA GLN A 122 -1.73 -23.15 2.39
C GLN A 122 -0.94 -22.46 3.51
N ASN A 123 -1.45 -21.35 4.05
CA ASN A 123 -0.79 -20.62 5.12
C ASN A 123 -1.29 -21.10 6.50
N PRO A 124 -0.43 -21.71 7.33
CA PRO A 124 -0.80 -22.21 8.66
C PRO A 124 -1.40 -21.15 9.59
N GLU A 125 -1.08 -19.87 9.41
CA GLU A 125 -1.62 -18.77 10.22
C GLU A 125 -3.14 -18.61 10.06
N PHE A 126 -3.70 -19.02 8.92
CA PHE A 126 -5.13 -18.97 8.66
C PHE A 126 -5.90 -20.22 9.14
N ALA A 127 -5.21 -21.24 9.66
CA ALA A 127 -5.83 -22.51 10.05
C ALA A 127 -6.87 -22.36 11.18
N THR A 128 -6.81 -21.28 11.96
CA THR A 128 -7.70 -21.03 13.11
C THR A 128 -8.57 -19.77 12.95
N GLN A 129 -8.60 -19.15 11.77
CA GLN A 129 -9.25 -17.84 11.56
C GLN A 129 -10.66 -17.91 10.95
N PHE A 130 -11.21 -19.10 10.69
CA PHE A 130 -12.53 -19.29 10.08
C PHE A 130 -13.34 -20.39 10.77
#